data_AF-A0A0N4UCI4-F1
#
_entry.id   AF-A0A0N4UCI4-F1
#
_cell.length_a   1.000
_cell.length_b   1.000
_cell.length_c   1.000
_cell.angle_alpha   90.00
_cell.angle_beta   90.00
_cell.angle_gamma   90.00
#
_symmetry.space_group_name_H-M   'P 1'
#
loop_
_entity.id
_entity.type
_entity.pdbx_description
1 polymer ?
#
loop_
_entity_poly.entity_id
_entity_poly.type
_entity_poly.pdbx_seq_one_letter_code
_entity_poly.pdbx_strand_id
1 'polypeptide(L)'
;MTATERRIPSPTYFKPAPSEIQYGKMRFLITDRPSDSTIQNYIGELERHNARAVVRVCEPTYEISPLISSGIDVLDWEFLDGSPPPQEVLFYCNSFLLNS
;
A
#
# COMPACT_ATOMS: atom_id res chain seq x y z
N MET A 1 19.90 24.00 34.50
CA MET A 1 19.72 24.35 33.08
C MET A 1 18.68 23.42 32.52
N THR A 2 17.46 23.91 32.27
CA THR A 2 16.33 23.09 31.79
C THR A 2 16.41 22.98 30.28
N ALA A 3 16.57 21.77 29.75
CA ALA A 3 16.54 21.51 28.31
C ALA A 3 15.10 21.61 27.82
N THR A 4 14.81 22.57 26.93
CA THR A 4 13.55 22.64 26.20
C THR A 4 13.54 21.51 25.17
N GLU A 5 12.80 20.44 25.44
CA GLU A 5 12.49 19.41 24.46
C GLU A 5 11.81 20.05 23.25
N ARG A 6 12.54 20.12 22.14
CA ARG A 6 11.95 20.41 20.84
C ARG A 6 10.96 19.28 20.56
N ARG A 7 9.67 19.54 20.70
CA ARG A 7 8.62 18.68 20.15
C ARG A 7 8.86 18.64 18.65
N ILE A 8 9.53 17.60 18.16
CA ILE A 8 9.51 17.25 16.75
C ILE A 8 8.04 16.98 16.45
N PRO A 9 7.37 17.77 15.59
CA PRO A 9 6.02 17.44 15.17
C PRO A 9 6.06 16.02 14.63
N SER A 10 5.18 15.15 15.13
CA SER A 10 5.06 13.80 14.55
C SER A 10 4.94 13.98 13.05
N PRO A 11 5.71 13.23 12.22
CA PRO A 11 5.49 13.22 10.79
C PRO A 11 4.02 12.87 10.62
N THR A 12 3.21 13.84 10.23
CA THR A 12 1.81 13.58 9.94
C THR A 12 1.87 12.75 8.67
N TYR A 13 1.77 11.44 8.83
CA TYR A 13 1.86 10.50 7.73
C TYR A 13 0.68 10.78 6.80
N PHE A 14 0.94 11.52 5.73
CA PHE A 14 -0.04 11.74 4.69
C PHE A 14 -0.17 10.44 3.92
N LYS A 15 -1.25 9.70 4.19
CA LYS A 15 -1.63 8.55 3.37
C LYS A 15 -1.84 9.06 1.94
N PRO A 16 -1.06 8.59 0.95
CA PRO A 16 -1.27 8.99 -0.43
C PRO A 16 -2.68 8.60 -0.86
N ALA A 17 -3.29 9.42 -1.72
CA ALA A 17 -4.58 9.07 -2.31
C ALA A 17 -4.43 7.79 -3.17
N PRO A 18 -5.51 6.99 -3.30
CA PRO A 18 -5.54 5.89 -4.26
C PRO A 18 -5.13 6.37 -5.66
N SER A 19 -4.29 5.58 -6.33
CA SER A 19 -3.82 5.90 -7.67
C SER A 19 -4.61 5.12 -8.70
N GLU A 20 -5.36 5.81 -9.54
CA GLU A 20 -6.09 5.18 -10.65
C GLU A 20 -5.25 5.21 -11.93
N ILE A 21 -5.13 4.06 -12.59
CA ILE A 21 -4.43 3.90 -13.86
C ILE A 21 -5.40 3.34 -14.89
N GLN A 22 -5.51 4.01 -16.04
CA GLN A 22 -6.29 3.54 -17.17
C GLN A 22 -5.37 3.04 -18.28
N TYR A 23 -5.58 1.80 -18.75
CA TYR A 23 -4.88 1.24 -19.90
C TYR A 23 -5.87 0.59 -20.87
N GLY A 24 -6.13 1.27 -21.98
CA GLY A 24 -7.14 0.86 -22.95
C GLY A 24 -8.53 0.76 -22.32
N LYS A 25 -9.11 -0.46 -22.32
CA LYS A 25 -10.41 -0.76 -21.70
C LYS A 25 -10.31 -1.20 -20.24
N MET A 26 -9.10 -1.23 -19.66
CA MET A 26 -8.86 -1.66 -18.29
C MET A 26 -8.61 -0.44 -17.39
N ARG A 27 -9.05 -0.54 -16.13
CA ARG A 27 -8.80 0.42 -15.07
C ARG A 27 -8.28 -0.31 -13.85
N PHE A 28 -7.25 0.24 -13.23
CA PHE A 28 -6.59 -0.31 -12.06
C PHE A 28 -6.63 0.74 -10.97
N LEU A 29 -7.14 0.37 -9.81
CA LEU A 29 -7.07 1.20 -8.61
C LEU A 29 -5.97 0.63 -7.73
N ILE A 30 -4.87 1.37 -7.60
CA ILE A 30 -3.77 1.04 -6.70
C ILE A 30 -4.06 1.69 -5.35
N THR A 31 -4.16 0.85 -4.34
CA THR A 31 -4.50 1.20 -2.96
C THR A 31 -3.43 0.69 -2.02
N ASP A 32 -3.43 1.22 -0.79
CA ASP A 32 -2.66 0.62 0.28
C ASP A 32 -3.35 -0.64 0.81
N ARG A 33 -2.56 -1.50 1.47
CA ARG A 33 -3.07 -2.71 2.12
C ARG A 33 -4.09 -2.31 3.19
N PRO A 34 -5.33 -2.83 3.13
CA PRO A 34 -6.31 -2.57 4.17
C PRO A 34 -5.96 -3.35 5.45
N SER A 35 -6.58 -2.93 6.56
CA SER A 35 -6.61 -3.66 7.83
C SER A 35 -8.02 -4.18 8.09
N ASP A 36 -8.18 -5.15 8.99
CA ASP A 36 -9.51 -5.65 9.38
C ASP A 36 -10.43 -4.53 9.90
N SER A 37 -9.87 -3.51 10.54
CA SER A 37 -10.61 -2.33 11.02
C SER A 37 -11.03 -1.36 9.91
N THR A 38 -10.32 -1.34 8.77
CA THR A 38 -10.56 -0.41 7.65
C THR A 38 -11.18 -1.08 6.43
N ILE A 39 -11.40 -2.41 6.48
CA ILE A 39 -11.88 -3.20 5.34
C ILE A 39 -13.24 -2.72 4.81
N GLN A 40 -14.14 -2.27 5.67
CA GLN A 40 -15.46 -1.77 5.26
C GLN A 40 -15.34 -0.46 4.48
N ASN A 41 -14.49 0.46 4.91
CA ASN A 41 -14.21 1.70 4.18
C ASN A 41 -13.50 1.40 2.86
N TYR A 42 -12.62 0.39 2.86
CA TYR A 42 -11.95 -0.08 1.66
C TYR A 42 -12.94 -0.62 0.63
N ILE A 43 -13.92 -1.45 1.04
CA ILE A 43 -15.00 -1.94 0.18
C ILE A 43 -15.80 -0.77 -0.40
N GLY A 44 -16.19 0.21 0.41
CA GLY A 44 -16.92 1.39 -0.07
C GLY A 44 -16.14 2.19 -1.13
N GLU A 45 -14.83 2.29 -0.99
CA GLU A 45 -13.97 2.92 -2.01
C GLU A 45 -13.92 2.07 -3.28
N LEU A 46 -13.78 0.74 -3.18
CA LEU A 46 -13.80 -0.16 -4.33
C LEU A 46 -15.13 -0.08 -5.09
N GLU A 47 -16.27 -0.07 -4.39
CA GLU A 47 -17.59 0.07 -4.97
C GLU A 47 -17.74 1.43 -5.68
N ARG A 48 -17.24 2.51 -5.08
CA ARG A 48 -17.25 3.86 -5.69
C ARG A 48 -16.51 3.90 -7.03
N HIS A 49 -15.45 3.10 -7.17
CA HIS A 49 -14.67 2.97 -8.42
C HIS A 49 -15.19 1.86 -9.35
N ASN A 50 -16.26 1.16 -8.98
CA ASN A 50 -16.77 -0.03 -9.68
C ASN A 50 -15.70 -1.12 -9.88
N ALA A 51 -14.84 -1.30 -8.87
CA ALA A 51 -13.85 -2.36 -8.89
C ALA A 51 -14.53 -3.73 -8.75
N ARG A 52 -14.28 -4.62 -9.71
CA ARG A 52 -14.85 -5.97 -9.74
C ARG A 52 -13.97 -7.01 -9.05
N ALA A 53 -12.65 -6.81 -9.09
CA ALA A 53 -11.69 -7.75 -8.55
C ALA A 53 -10.57 -7.01 -7.79
N VAL A 54 -10.09 -7.62 -6.71
CA VAL A 54 -8.96 -7.17 -5.92
C VAL A 54 -7.84 -8.20 -6.06
N VAL A 55 -6.67 -7.74 -6.48
CA VAL A 55 -5.47 -8.57 -6.54
C VAL A 55 -4.60 -8.28 -5.32
N ARG A 56 -4.31 -9.30 -4.51
CA ARG A 56 -3.36 -9.22 -3.40
C ARG A 56 -2.01 -9.72 -3.88
N VAL A 57 -0.99 -8.89 -3.72
CA VAL A 57 0.40 -9.18 -4.10
C VAL A 57 1.30 -9.52 -2.91
N CYS A 58 0.85 -9.19 -1.70
CA CYS A 58 1.55 -9.49 -0.45
C CYS A 58 0.80 -10.57 0.33
N GLU A 59 1.42 -11.05 1.42
CA GLU A 59 0.81 -12.03 2.30
C GLU A 59 -0.56 -11.57 2.80
N PRO A 60 -1.57 -12.46 2.78
CA PRO A 60 -2.92 -12.12 3.19
C PRO A 60 -2.99 -11.92 4.70
N THR A 61 -3.41 -10.74 5.14
CA THR A 61 -3.55 -10.44 6.59
C THR A 61 -4.90 -9.90 6.99
N TYR A 62 -5.87 -9.99 6.09
CA TYR A 62 -7.24 -9.58 6.35
C TYR A 62 -8.18 -10.58 5.72
N GLU A 63 -9.35 -10.71 6.32
CA GLU A 63 -10.38 -11.64 5.89
C GLU A 63 -10.99 -11.19 4.54
N ILE A 64 -11.12 -12.14 3.62
CA ILE A 64 -11.72 -11.88 2.28
C ILE A 64 -13.25 -12.03 2.29
N SER A 65 -13.82 -12.59 3.35
CA SER A 65 -15.27 -12.83 3.48
C SER A 65 -16.11 -11.57 3.22
N PRO A 66 -15.75 -10.37 3.73
CA PRO A 66 -16.50 -9.15 3.44
C PRO A 66 -16.43 -8.74 1.96
N LEU A 67 -15.27 -8.90 1.30
CA LEU A 67 -15.08 -8.57 -0.12
C LEU A 67 -15.93 -9.49 -1.02
N ILE A 68 -15.89 -10.80 -0.74
CA ILE A 68 -16.70 -11.79 -1.47
C ILE A 68 -18.19 -11.51 -1.26
N SER A 69 -18.61 -11.14 -0.04
CA SER A 69 -20.00 -10.78 0.25
C SER A 69 -20.46 -9.53 -0.49
N SER A 70 -19.57 -8.58 -0.80
CA SER A 70 -19.86 -7.43 -1.68
C SER A 70 -19.84 -7.76 -3.18
N GLY A 71 -19.55 -9.01 -3.55
CA GLY A 71 -19.44 -9.44 -4.95
C GLY A 71 -18.12 -9.07 -5.62
N ILE A 72 -17.07 -8.83 -4.84
CA ILE A 72 -15.72 -8.52 -5.32
C ILE A 72 -14.89 -9.80 -5.30
N ASP A 73 -14.35 -10.16 -6.47
CA ASP A 73 -13.47 -11.33 -6.62
C ASP A 73 -12.10 -11.02 -6.02
N VAL A 74 -11.55 -11.92 -5.20
CA VAL A 74 -10.20 -11.77 -4.64
C VAL A 74 -9.24 -12.75 -5.31
N LEU A 75 -8.14 -12.22 -5.84
CA LEU A 75 -7.08 -12.99 -6.50
C LEU A 75 -5.78 -12.83 -5.71
N ASP A 76 -5.18 -13.95 -5.31
CA ASP A 76 -3.90 -13.97 -4.61
C ASP A 76 -2.78 -14.23 -5.60
N TRP A 77 -2.06 -13.17 -5.97
CA TRP A 77 -0.86 -13.20 -6.79
C TRP A 77 0.33 -12.80 -5.96
N GLU A 78 0.56 -13.54 -4.87
CA GLU A 78 1.78 -13.37 -4.07
C GLU A 78 2.99 -13.49 -5.00
N PHE A 79 3.78 -12.42 -5.05
CA PHE A 79 5.07 -12.43 -5.70
C PHE A 79 6.11 -12.45 -4.59
N LEU A 80 7.16 -13.27 -4.73
CA LEU A 80 8.30 -13.18 -3.84
C LEU A 80 8.92 -11.80 -4.05
N ASP A 81 8.65 -10.86 -3.14
CA ASP A 81 9.34 -9.58 -3.15
C ASP A 81 10.84 -9.86 -3.20
N GLY A 82 11.52 -9.16 -4.11
CA GLY A 82 12.89 -9.48 -4.48
C GLY A 82 13.76 -9.60 -3.23
N SER A 83 14.74 -10.51 -3.27
CA SER A 83 15.78 -10.47 -2.24
C SER A 83 16.41 -9.07 -2.24
N PRO A 84 16.81 -8.54 -1.06
CA PRO A 84 17.50 -7.26 -1.01
C PRO A 84 18.66 -7.28 -2.01
N PRO A 85 18.94 -6.17 -2.70
CA PRO A 85 19.98 -6.15 -3.72
C PRO A 85 21.31 -6.60 -3.10
N PRO A 86 22.19 -7.27 -3.86
CA PRO A 86 23.49 -7.71 -3.37
C PRO A 86 24.24 -6.57 -2.67
N GLN A 87 25.02 -6.88 -1.62
CA GLN A 87 25.68 -5.86 -0.80
C GLN A 87 26.55 -4.88 -1.60
N GLU A 88 27.06 -5.30 -2.76
CA GLU A 88 27.84 -4.47 -3.68
C GLU A 88 27.04 -3.30 -4.28
N VAL A 89 25.72 -3.46 -4.47
CA VAL A 89 24.83 -2.42 -5.01
C VAL A 89 24.43 -1.39 -3.94
N LEU A 90 24.38 -1.80 -2.65
CA LEU A 90 24.01 -0.92 -1.54
C LEU A 90 24.98 0.27 -1.36
N PHE A 91 26.22 0.14 -1.84
CA PHE A 91 27.22 1.21 -1.79
C PHE A 91 26.75 2.48 -2.53
N TYR A 92 26.00 2.33 -3.64
CA TYR A 92 25.48 3.47 -4.39
C TYR A 92 24.30 4.18 -3.70
N CYS A 93 23.38 3.45 -3.05
CA CYS A 93 22.25 4.06 -2.35
C CYS A 93 22.69 4.92 -1.15
N ASN A 94 23.68 4.46 -0.37
CA ASN A 94 24.23 5.24 0.75
C ASN A 94 24.95 6.50 0.27
N SER A 95 25.61 6.46 -0.90
CA SER A 95 26.29 7.63 -1.47
C SER A 95 25.32 8.77 -1.81
N PHE A 96 24.06 8.49 -2.13
CA PHE A 96 23.07 9.54 -2.41
C PHE A 96 22.54 10.19 -1.12
N LEU A 97 22.38 9.43 -0.05
CA LEU A 97 21.92 9.95 1.25
C LEU A 97 23.00 10.71 2.03
N LEU A 98 24.27 10.40 1.81
CA LEU A 98 25.38 11.07 2.51
C LEU A 98 25.92 12.31 1.79
N ASN A 99 25.49 12.57 0.55
CA ASN A 99 25.93 13.73 -0.24
C ASN A 99 24.77 14.70 -0.60
N SER A 100 23.66 14.64 0.13
CA SER A 100 22.61 15.67 0.12
C SER A 100 22.46 16.33 1.49
#